data_AF-A0A0H2STM3-F1
#
_entry.id   AF-A0A0H2STM3-F1
#
_cell.length_a   1.000
_cell.length_b   1.000
_cell.length_c   1.000
_cell.angle_alpha   90.00
_cell.angle_beta   90.00
_cell.angle_gamma   90.00
#
_symmetry.space_group_name_H-M   'P 1'
#
loop_
_entity.id
_entity.type
_entity.pdbx_description
1 polymer ?
#
loop_
_entity_poly.entity_id
_entity_poly.type
_entity_poly.pdbx_seq_one_letter_code
_entity_poly.pdbx_strand_id
1 'polypeptide(L)'
;MARRNRRGRRDKVDCSYCNSSLVCTFSLSSQTHEMVIRASPNNAPPSSGIQKRPTMTIYADASLEGFGFWSPQVKRGYHGDLPRSPLLDDINFMEFYAVASAISWASKRLDPGDYLLVFTDSKNTVDKFDGGRMEWEYYGLKAEVDTLVDDADIRISVKHIPRNQNRIADRLSRPNPSLEYIHNLEPDLEIHRYNVSKRLKRSAGHSYSQTCHNPPPPPLPCPCTFPYSYPCPCPTHRWIPEAMGHGLPATGGTFEGVEAVWWTQICAGMGYDRFA
;
A
#
# COMPACT_ATOMS: atom_id res chain seq x y z
N MET A 1 10.33 -68.82 28.79
CA MET A 1 11.02 -67.64 29.37
C MET A 1 10.28 -66.39 28.97
N ALA A 2 9.71 -65.68 29.94
CA ALA A 2 8.95 -64.45 29.77
C ALA A 2 9.87 -63.23 29.65
N ARG A 3 9.56 -62.27 28.76
CA ARG A 3 9.93 -60.85 28.92
C ARG A 3 8.81 -59.95 28.41
N ARG A 4 8.55 -58.91 29.21
CA ARG A 4 7.31 -58.12 29.32
C ARG A 4 7.21 -56.96 28.30
N ASN A 5 5.94 -56.67 27.97
CA ASN A 5 5.34 -55.40 27.54
C ASN A 5 5.95 -54.12 28.14
N ARG A 6 6.04 -53.06 27.33
CA ARG A 6 5.51 -51.70 27.66
C ARG A 6 5.11 -50.94 26.39
N ARG A 7 3.79 -50.86 26.14
CA ARG A 7 3.16 -49.88 25.23
C ARG A 7 3.01 -48.58 26.01
N GLY A 8 3.54 -47.47 25.48
CA GLY A 8 3.29 -46.12 25.99
C GLY A 8 1.82 -45.74 25.78
N ARG A 9 1.13 -45.48 26.90
CA ARG A 9 -0.27 -45.06 26.98
C ARG A 9 -0.31 -43.56 26.72
N ARG A 10 -1.05 -43.12 25.69
CA ARG A 10 -1.37 -41.69 25.51
C ARG A 10 -2.44 -41.32 26.53
N ASP A 11 -2.14 -40.35 27.38
CA ASP A 11 -3.11 -39.79 28.31
C ASP A 11 -4.15 -38.99 27.51
N LYS A 12 -5.42 -39.37 27.69
CA LYS A 12 -6.57 -38.67 27.10
C LYS A 12 -6.95 -37.53 28.04
N VAL A 13 -7.01 -36.32 27.51
CA VAL A 13 -7.64 -35.18 28.16
C VAL A 13 -9.03 -35.05 27.53
N ASP A 14 -10.07 -35.41 28.30
CA ASP A 14 -11.45 -35.14 27.90
C ASP A 14 -11.88 -33.81 28.53
N CYS A 15 -11.97 -32.76 27.70
CA CYS A 15 -12.58 -31.49 28.09
C CYS A 15 -14.03 -31.47 27.61
N SER A 16 -14.98 -31.48 28.54
CA SER A 16 -16.39 -31.20 28.23
C SER A 16 -16.79 -29.85 28.82
N TYR A 17 -17.47 -29.04 28.00
CA TYR A 17 -18.01 -27.74 28.41
C TYR A 17 -19.37 -27.97 29.06
N CYS A 18 -19.50 -27.61 30.34
CA CYS A 18 -20.78 -27.51 31.02
C CYS A 18 -20.87 -26.15 31.72
N ASN A 19 -21.85 -25.34 31.33
CA ASN A 19 -22.21 -24.00 31.81
C ASN A 19 -21.29 -23.37 32.87
N SER A 20 -20.44 -22.45 32.37
CA SER A 20 -19.80 -21.36 33.12
C SER A 20 -18.72 -21.73 34.16
N SER A 21 -18.15 -22.94 34.14
CA SER A 21 -16.90 -23.22 34.88
C SER A 21 -16.08 -24.31 34.19
N LEU A 22 -14.79 -24.08 33.98
CA LEU A 22 -13.83 -25.08 33.51
C LEU A 22 -13.36 -25.90 34.71
N VAL A 23 -13.72 -27.18 34.77
CA VAL A 23 -13.20 -28.12 35.76
C VAL A 23 -12.25 -29.07 35.05
N CYS A 24 -10.95 -28.96 35.34
CA CYS A 24 -9.94 -29.91 34.87
C CYS A 24 -9.57 -30.86 36.02
N THR A 25 -9.94 -32.14 35.91
CA THR A 25 -9.48 -33.18 36.84
C THR A 25 -8.22 -33.85 36.32
N PHE A 26 -7.09 -33.66 37.01
CA PHE A 26 -5.88 -34.44 36.79
C PHE A 26 -5.87 -35.63 37.75
N SER A 27 -5.65 -36.84 37.23
CA SER A 27 -5.45 -38.03 38.05
C SER A 27 -3.96 -38.33 38.16
N LEU A 28 -3.35 -37.94 39.28
CA LEU A 28 -2.05 -38.44 39.72
C LEU A 28 -2.27 -39.25 41.00
N SER A 29 -1.62 -40.41 41.07
CA SER A 29 -1.75 -41.34 42.19
C SER A 29 -1.45 -40.65 43.51
N SER A 30 -2.41 -40.75 44.44
CA SER A 30 -2.30 -40.47 45.88
C SER A 30 -1.96 -39.03 46.27
N GLN A 31 -2.91 -38.11 46.07
CA GLN A 31 -3.40 -37.10 47.04
C GLN A 31 -4.32 -36.12 46.29
N THR A 32 -5.60 -36.04 46.68
CA THR A 32 -6.56 -35.09 46.12
C THR A 32 -6.46 -33.76 46.87
N HIS A 33 -5.86 -32.76 46.23
CA HIS A 33 -6.05 -31.35 46.62
C HIS A 33 -7.06 -30.73 45.66
N GLU A 34 -8.26 -30.41 46.15
CA GLU A 34 -9.21 -29.56 45.44
C GLU A 34 -8.66 -28.12 45.43
N MET A 35 -8.25 -27.65 44.27
CA MET A 35 -7.88 -26.26 44.06
C MET A 35 -9.06 -25.53 43.41
N VAL A 36 -9.90 -24.89 44.22
CA VAL A 36 -11.00 -24.05 43.75
C VAL A 36 -10.42 -22.71 43.31
N ILE A 37 -10.16 -22.55 42.00
CA ILE A 37 -9.84 -21.25 41.42
C ILE A 37 -11.15 -20.46 41.34
N ARG A 38 -11.39 -19.58 42.32
CA ARG A 38 -12.49 -18.60 42.23
C ARG A 38 -12.12 -17.57 41.18
N ALA A 39 -12.87 -17.53 40.09
CA ALA A 39 -12.77 -16.46 39.10
C ALA A 39 -13.05 -15.12 39.79
N SER A 40 -12.09 -14.19 39.70
CA SER A 40 -12.25 -12.82 40.15
C SER A 40 -13.37 -12.14 39.33
N PRO A 41 -14.32 -11.41 39.96
CA PRO A 41 -15.46 -10.79 39.26
C PRO A 41 -15.06 -9.68 38.28
N ASN A 42 -13.77 -9.35 38.16
CA ASN A 42 -13.26 -8.32 37.25
C ASN A 42 -12.81 -8.85 35.88
N ASN A 43 -12.94 -10.16 35.61
CA ASN A 43 -12.70 -10.71 34.27
C ASN A 43 -14.02 -10.89 33.52
N ALA A 44 -14.76 -9.79 33.35
CA ALA A 44 -15.73 -9.74 32.28
C ALA A 44 -14.95 -9.89 30.96
N PRO A 45 -15.34 -10.79 30.04
CA PRO A 45 -14.77 -10.78 28.70
C PRO A 45 -14.95 -9.35 28.13
N PRO A 46 -13.96 -8.79 27.41
CA PRO A 46 -14.14 -7.49 26.78
C PRO A 46 -15.46 -7.55 26.02
N SER A 47 -16.39 -6.68 26.42
CA SER A 47 -17.71 -6.56 25.80
C SER A 47 -17.50 -6.64 24.30
N SER A 48 -18.02 -7.68 23.68
CA SER A 48 -18.00 -7.89 22.23
C SER A 48 -18.31 -6.55 21.57
N GLY A 49 -17.27 -5.89 21.07
CA GLY A 49 -17.37 -4.51 20.62
C GLY A 49 -18.49 -4.46 19.60
N ILE A 50 -19.49 -3.61 19.85
CA ILE A 50 -20.55 -3.36 18.89
C ILE A 50 -19.85 -3.01 17.58
N GLN A 51 -19.90 -3.90 16.58
CA GLN A 51 -19.38 -3.60 15.25
C GLN A 51 -20.20 -2.41 14.73
N LYS A 52 -19.64 -1.21 14.86
CA LYS A 52 -20.28 0.01 14.37
C LYS A 52 -20.43 -0.18 12.86
N ARG A 53 -21.69 -0.21 12.39
CA ARG A 53 -21.98 -0.28 10.95
C ARG A 53 -21.32 0.92 10.26
N PRO A 54 -20.71 0.74 9.08
CA PRO A 54 -20.18 1.87 8.33
C PRO A 54 -21.32 2.82 7.97
N THR A 55 -21.10 4.11 8.18
CA THR A 55 -22.01 5.17 7.73
C THR A 55 -22.09 5.15 6.21
N MET A 56 -20.94 4.94 5.55
CA MET A 56 -20.85 4.86 4.10
C MET A 56 -19.91 3.74 3.66
N THR A 57 -20.31 3.07 2.57
CA THR A 57 -19.51 2.05 1.90
C THR A 57 -19.22 2.55 0.50
N ILE A 58 -17.97 2.40 0.06
CA ILE A 58 -17.53 2.70 -1.30
C ILE A 58 -16.78 1.50 -1.85
N TYR A 59 -16.94 1.25 -3.14
CA TYR A 59 -16.17 0.28 -3.91
C TYR A 59 -15.30 1.06 -4.89
N ALA A 60 -14.01 0.78 -4.93
CA ALA A 60 -13.04 1.48 -5.77
C ALA A 60 -12.20 0.48 -6.56
N ASP A 61 -11.78 0.87 -7.76
CA ASP A 61 -11.00 0.07 -8.69
C ASP A 61 -10.23 1.01 -9.64
N ALA A 62 -9.15 0.50 -10.21
CA ALA A 62 -8.39 1.19 -11.24
C ALA A 62 -8.15 0.31 -12.47
N SER A 63 -7.88 0.97 -13.59
CA SER A 63 -7.37 0.36 -14.80
C SER A 63 -6.18 1.16 -15.30
N LEU A 64 -5.48 0.65 -16.31
CA LEU A 64 -4.36 1.37 -16.93
C LEU A 64 -4.76 2.73 -17.54
N GLU A 65 -6.06 2.98 -17.73
CA GLU A 65 -6.57 4.14 -18.44
C GLU A 65 -7.36 5.10 -17.51
N GLY A 66 -7.77 4.65 -16.33
CA GLY A 66 -8.67 5.42 -15.48
C GLY A 66 -8.90 4.80 -14.10
N PHE A 67 -9.72 5.46 -13.29
CA PHE A 67 -10.18 4.93 -12.01
C PHE A 67 -11.68 5.12 -11.86
N GLY A 68 -12.29 4.26 -11.05
CA GLY A 68 -13.71 4.24 -10.81
C GLY A 68 -14.02 3.97 -9.34
N PHE A 69 -15.05 4.61 -8.82
CA PHE A 69 -15.60 4.26 -7.52
C PHE A 69 -17.09 4.51 -7.44
N TRP A 70 -17.81 3.79 -6.58
CA TRP A 70 -19.24 3.99 -6.38
C TRP A 70 -19.68 3.64 -4.96
N SER A 71 -20.82 4.18 -4.54
CA SER A 71 -21.45 3.87 -3.26
C SER A 71 -22.87 3.36 -3.44
N PRO A 72 -23.20 2.15 -2.91
CA PRO A 72 -24.55 1.61 -3.00
C PRO A 72 -25.56 2.38 -2.14
N GLN A 73 -25.13 2.99 -1.04
CA GLN A 73 -26.03 3.74 -0.15
C GLN A 73 -26.59 5.00 -0.81
N VAL A 74 -25.76 5.72 -1.57
CA VAL A 74 -26.19 6.97 -2.23
C VAL A 74 -26.51 6.79 -3.71
N LYS A 75 -26.36 5.56 -4.25
CA LYS A 75 -26.58 5.24 -5.67
C LYS A 75 -25.84 6.19 -6.61
N ARG A 76 -24.58 6.48 -6.31
CA ARG A 76 -23.70 7.30 -7.14
C ARG A 76 -22.39 6.62 -7.47
N GLY A 77 -22.07 6.62 -8.75
CA GLY A 77 -20.83 6.13 -9.34
C GLY A 77 -20.05 7.28 -9.97
N TYR A 78 -18.74 7.12 -9.95
CA TYR A 78 -17.79 8.12 -10.39
C TYR A 78 -16.69 7.46 -11.21
N HIS A 79 -16.29 8.12 -12.30
CA HIS A 79 -15.13 7.73 -13.08
C HIS A 79 -14.25 8.94 -13.37
N GLY A 80 -12.95 8.74 -13.53
CA GLY A 80 -12.02 9.82 -13.80
C GLY A 80 -10.72 9.35 -14.44
N ASP A 81 -9.98 10.33 -14.98
CA ASP A 81 -8.70 10.08 -15.63
C ASP A 81 -7.57 10.06 -14.59
N LEU A 82 -6.60 9.18 -14.81
CA LEU A 82 -5.41 9.11 -13.98
C LEU A 82 -4.51 10.34 -14.20
N PRO A 83 -3.79 10.79 -13.16
CA PRO A 83 -2.88 11.93 -13.27
C PRO A 83 -1.66 11.53 -14.11
N ARG A 84 -1.42 12.18 -15.25
CA ARG A 84 -0.23 11.94 -16.08
C ARG A 84 1.05 11.99 -15.23
N SER A 85 1.56 10.82 -14.87
CA SER A 85 2.71 10.60 -14.01
C SER A 85 3.49 9.42 -14.57
N PRO A 86 4.84 9.43 -14.57
CA PRO A 86 5.64 8.28 -14.98
C PRO A 86 5.40 7.03 -14.10
N LEU A 87 4.75 7.20 -12.94
CA LEU A 87 4.34 6.10 -12.07
C LEU A 87 2.99 5.47 -12.46
N LEU A 88 2.33 6.01 -13.50
CA LEU A 88 1.14 5.41 -14.11
C LEU A 88 1.46 4.17 -14.97
N ASP A 89 2.63 3.57 -14.86
CA ASP A 89 2.83 2.20 -15.36
C ASP A 89 2.64 1.16 -14.23
N ASP A 90 2.51 1.60 -12.96
CA ASP A 90 2.22 0.72 -11.83
C ASP A 90 0.72 0.73 -11.49
N ILE A 91 0.04 -0.37 -11.83
CA ILE A 91 -1.36 -0.62 -11.48
C ILE A 91 -1.61 -0.48 -9.97
N ASN A 92 -0.65 -0.83 -9.10
CA ASN A 92 -0.83 -0.72 -7.65
C ASN A 92 -0.96 0.74 -7.21
N PHE A 93 -0.23 1.65 -7.85
CA PHE A 93 -0.33 3.08 -7.58
C PHE A 93 -1.68 3.64 -8.03
N MET A 94 -2.19 3.18 -9.18
CA MET A 94 -3.50 3.57 -9.69
C MET A 94 -4.64 3.09 -8.78
N GLU A 95 -4.56 1.85 -8.31
CA GLU A 95 -5.53 1.29 -7.34
C GLU A 95 -5.55 2.12 -6.05
N PHE A 96 -4.37 2.45 -5.54
CA PHE A 96 -4.25 3.32 -4.38
C PHE A 96 -4.85 4.71 -4.65
N TYR A 97 -4.61 5.27 -5.85
CA TYR A 97 -5.18 6.55 -6.27
C TYR A 97 -6.72 6.52 -6.38
N ALA A 98 -7.28 5.40 -6.83
CA ALA A 98 -8.74 5.19 -6.86
C ALA A 98 -9.33 5.25 -5.44
N VAL A 99 -8.72 4.52 -4.50
CA VAL A 99 -9.12 4.53 -3.08
C VAL A 99 -8.95 5.93 -2.45
N ALA A 100 -7.84 6.60 -2.69
CA ALA A 100 -7.61 7.97 -2.22
C ALA A 100 -8.67 8.95 -2.76
N SER A 101 -9.05 8.80 -4.03
CA SER A 101 -10.08 9.61 -4.68
C SER A 101 -11.46 9.37 -4.06
N ALA A 102 -11.81 8.12 -3.78
CA ALA A 102 -13.02 7.74 -3.05
C ALA A 102 -13.08 8.36 -1.65
N ILE A 103 -11.98 8.29 -0.88
CA ILE A 103 -11.90 8.88 0.46
C ILE A 103 -12.08 10.40 0.39
N SER A 104 -11.41 11.08 -0.54
CA SER A 104 -11.55 12.54 -0.71
C SER A 104 -12.97 12.97 -1.13
N TRP A 105 -13.69 12.11 -1.84
CA TRP A 105 -15.09 12.35 -2.16
C TRP A 105 -15.99 12.17 -0.93
N ALA A 106 -15.75 11.13 -0.13
CA ALA A 106 -16.54 10.80 1.05
C ALA A 106 -16.32 11.80 2.20
N SER A 107 -15.07 12.25 2.42
CA SER A 107 -14.73 13.16 3.52
C SER A 107 -15.44 14.52 3.46
N LYS A 108 -15.94 14.91 2.28
CA LYS A 108 -16.75 16.13 2.09
C LYS A 108 -18.24 15.94 2.40
N ARG A 109 -18.65 14.72 2.75
CA ARG A 109 -20.06 14.30 2.86
C ARG A 109 -20.38 13.59 4.16
N LEU A 110 -19.35 13.15 4.88
CA LEU A 110 -19.47 12.51 6.17
C LEU A 110 -19.33 13.56 7.28
N ASP A 111 -20.00 13.29 8.40
CA ASP A 111 -19.91 14.11 9.59
C ASP A 111 -18.79 13.62 10.51
N PRO A 112 -18.23 14.48 11.38
CA PRO A 112 -17.28 14.08 12.41
C PRO A 112 -17.74 12.86 13.22
N GLY A 113 -16.85 11.89 13.39
CA GLY A 113 -17.10 10.62 14.10
C GLY A 113 -17.71 9.51 13.23
N ASP A 114 -18.01 9.78 11.96
CA ASP A 114 -18.49 8.78 11.01
C ASP A 114 -17.46 7.71 10.69
N TYR A 115 -17.95 6.61 10.10
CA TYR A 115 -17.12 5.49 9.68
C TYR A 115 -17.32 5.19 8.19
N LEU A 116 -16.25 5.34 7.43
CA LEU A 116 -16.15 5.00 6.02
C LEU A 116 -15.51 3.62 5.83
N LEU A 117 -16.16 2.77 5.04
CA LEU A 117 -15.60 1.50 4.59
C LEU A 117 -15.37 1.54 3.09
N VAL A 118 -14.13 1.34 2.64
CA VAL A 118 -13.78 1.27 1.22
C VAL A 118 -13.40 -0.16 0.86
N PHE A 119 -14.00 -0.71 -0.18
CA PHE A 119 -13.66 -1.99 -0.77
C PHE A 119 -12.84 -1.80 -2.05
N THR A 120 -11.83 -2.65 -2.25
CA THR A 120 -11.00 -2.74 -3.46
C THR A 120 -10.60 -4.19 -3.69
N ASP A 121 -10.29 -4.58 -4.93
CA ASP A 121 -9.69 -5.88 -5.22
C ASP A 121 -8.16 -5.89 -5.15
N SER A 122 -7.54 -4.75 -4.85
CA SER A 122 -6.10 -4.62 -4.66
C SER A 122 -5.67 -4.92 -3.22
N LYS A 123 -5.13 -6.12 -2.99
CA LYS A 123 -4.50 -6.47 -1.69
C LYS A 123 -3.34 -5.55 -1.35
N ASN A 124 -2.55 -5.15 -2.34
CA ASN A 124 -1.42 -4.24 -2.15
C ASN A 124 -1.88 -2.89 -1.57
N THR A 125 -3.01 -2.38 -2.07
CA THR A 125 -3.61 -1.15 -1.55
C THR A 125 -4.07 -1.33 -0.11
N VAL A 126 -4.76 -2.42 0.21
CA VAL A 126 -5.19 -2.73 1.59
C VAL A 126 -4.00 -2.77 2.53
N ASP A 127 -2.95 -3.51 2.18
CA ASP A 127 -1.74 -3.63 3.00
C ASP A 127 -1.11 -2.26 3.27
N LYS A 128 -1.07 -1.35 2.28
CA LYS A 128 -0.55 0.02 2.44
C LYS A 128 -1.42 0.88 3.38
N PHE A 129 -2.74 0.70 3.36
CA PHE A 129 -3.64 1.41 4.27
C PHE A 129 -3.61 0.86 5.70
N ASP A 130 -3.34 -0.43 5.87
CA ASP A 130 -3.22 -1.10 7.18
C ASP A 130 -1.83 -0.97 7.83
N GLY A 131 -0.98 -0.06 7.32
CA GLY A 131 0.34 0.23 7.88
C GLY A 131 1.47 -0.68 7.38
N GLY A 132 1.24 -1.38 6.26
CA GLY A 132 2.25 -2.14 5.55
C GLY A 132 3.37 -1.26 4.98
N ARG A 133 4.44 -1.91 4.51
CA ARG A 133 5.56 -1.19 3.87
C ARG A 133 5.06 -0.52 2.60
N MET A 134 5.51 0.71 2.42
CA MET A 134 5.07 1.56 1.33
C MET A 134 6.29 2.21 0.70
N GLU A 135 6.31 2.19 -0.63
CA GLU A 135 7.33 2.81 -1.44
C GLU A 135 7.20 4.34 -1.37
N TRP A 136 8.30 5.03 -1.66
CA TRP A 136 8.41 6.45 -1.37
C TRP A 136 7.41 7.29 -2.18
N GLU A 137 7.04 6.78 -3.35
CA GLU A 137 6.11 7.32 -4.32
C GLU A 137 4.71 7.55 -3.75
N TYR A 138 4.29 6.73 -2.79
CA TYR A 138 2.96 6.77 -2.20
C TYR A 138 2.88 7.73 -1.00
N TYR A 139 4.00 8.13 -0.37
CA TYR A 139 3.98 8.93 0.85
C TYR A 139 3.24 10.25 0.68
N GLY A 140 3.46 10.97 -0.43
CA GLY A 140 2.79 12.23 -0.68
C GLY A 140 1.27 12.07 -0.77
N LEU A 141 0.82 11.00 -1.43
CA LEU A 141 -0.61 10.71 -1.60
C LEU A 141 -1.25 10.21 -0.30
N LYS A 142 -0.56 9.32 0.43
CA LYS A 142 -1.01 8.83 1.75
C LYS A 142 -1.12 9.95 2.76
N ALA A 143 -0.13 10.85 2.85
CA ALA A 143 -0.15 11.98 3.76
C ALA A 143 -1.33 12.94 3.49
N GLU A 144 -1.66 13.16 2.21
CA GLU A 144 -2.83 13.94 1.84
C GLU A 144 -4.14 13.23 2.20
N VAL A 145 -4.22 11.91 2.04
CA VAL A 145 -5.38 11.13 2.51
C VAL A 145 -5.52 11.21 4.02
N ASP A 146 -4.43 11.08 4.77
CA ASP A 146 -4.43 11.19 6.23
C ASP A 146 -4.90 12.58 6.67
N THR A 147 -4.42 13.63 6.01
CA THR A 147 -4.90 15.00 6.26
C THR A 147 -6.40 15.14 5.99
N LEU A 148 -6.92 14.55 4.91
CA LEU A 148 -8.36 14.58 4.59
C LEU A 148 -9.22 13.84 5.62
N VAL A 149 -8.68 12.76 6.20
CA VAL A 149 -9.36 11.96 7.22
C VAL A 149 -9.37 12.71 8.56
N ASP A 150 -8.24 13.29 8.94
CA ASP A 150 -8.07 14.09 10.15
C ASP A 150 -8.91 15.38 10.10
N ASP A 151 -8.87 16.11 8.97
CA ASP A 151 -9.64 17.35 8.76
C ASP A 151 -11.17 17.10 8.87
N ALA A 152 -11.63 15.91 8.45
CA ALA A 152 -13.04 15.52 8.50
C ALA A 152 -13.43 14.82 9.81
N ASP A 153 -12.47 14.48 10.68
CA ASP A 153 -12.66 13.67 11.88
C ASP A 153 -13.42 12.36 11.61
N ILE A 154 -13.09 11.66 10.52
CA ILE A 154 -13.73 10.39 10.15
C ILE A 154 -12.83 9.21 10.45
N ARG A 155 -13.44 8.03 10.64
CA ARG A 155 -12.72 6.76 10.66
C ARG A 155 -12.80 6.11 9.31
N ILE A 156 -11.71 5.49 8.87
CA ILE A 156 -11.66 4.74 7.61
C ILE A 156 -11.23 3.29 7.84
N SER A 157 -11.71 2.39 7.00
CA SER A 157 -11.15 1.04 6.82
C SER A 157 -11.16 0.71 5.34
N VAL A 158 -10.05 0.18 4.85
CA VAL A 158 -9.96 -0.33 3.47
C VAL A 158 -9.92 -1.84 3.55
N LYS A 159 -10.76 -2.53 2.76
CA LYS A 159 -10.88 -3.99 2.81
C LYS A 159 -10.81 -4.59 1.41
N HIS A 160 -10.16 -5.74 1.34
CA HIS A 160 -10.08 -6.49 0.10
C HIS A 160 -11.41 -7.24 -0.20
N ILE A 161 -11.84 -7.18 -1.44
CA ILE A 161 -12.87 -8.06 -2.02
C ILE A 161 -12.38 -8.71 -3.30
N PRO A 162 -12.85 -9.91 -3.67
CA PRO A 162 -12.54 -10.47 -4.98
C PRO A 162 -13.05 -9.58 -6.13
N ARG A 163 -12.31 -9.50 -7.24
CA ARG A 163 -12.66 -8.73 -8.45
C ARG A 163 -14.08 -9.01 -8.96
N ASN A 164 -14.54 -10.26 -8.92
CA ASN A 164 -15.89 -10.62 -9.37
C ASN A 164 -17.02 -10.03 -8.49
N GLN A 165 -16.69 -9.49 -7.32
CA GLN A 165 -17.59 -8.73 -6.46
C GLN A 165 -17.43 -7.20 -6.66
N ASN A 166 -16.37 -6.75 -7.34
CA ASN A 166 -16.07 -5.33 -7.61
C ASN A 166 -16.52 -4.87 -9.01
N ARG A 167 -17.48 -5.56 -9.62
CA ARG A 167 -17.81 -5.46 -11.07
C ARG A 167 -18.18 -4.04 -11.53
N ILE A 168 -18.83 -3.26 -10.69
CA ILE A 168 -19.25 -1.90 -11.04
C ILE A 168 -18.04 -0.95 -11.02
N ALA A 169 -17.17 -1.05 -10.01
CA ALA A 169 -15.98 -0.23 -9.94
C ALA A 169 -14.98 -0.58 -11.07
N ASP A 170 -14.75 -1.88 -11.35
CA ASP A 170 -13.96 -2.35 -12.52
C ASP A 170 -14.52 -1.79 -13.83
N ARG A 171 -15.85 -1.69 -13.96
CA ARG A 171 -16.46 -1.14 -15.18
C ARG A 171 -16.30 0.37 -15.26
N LEU A 172 -16.45 1.07 -14.14
CA LEU A 172 -16.27 2.52 -14.04
C LEU A 172 -14.82 2.96 -14.30
N SER A 173 -13.83 2.14 -13.97
CA SER A 173 -12.41 2.49 -14.15
C SER A 173 -11.92 2.47 -15.60
N ARG A 174 -12.74 1.96 -16.54
CA ARG A 174 -12.40 1.82 -17.97
C ARG A 174 -12.72 3.10 -18.77
N PRO A 175 -12.06 3.37 -19.91
CA PRO A 175 -12.19 4.63 -20.66
C PRO A 175 -13.56 4.84 -21.32
N ASN A 176 -14.40 3.81 -21.38
CA ASN A 176 -15.79 3.89 -21.83
C ASN A 176 -16.63 2.90 -20.99
N PRO A 177 -17.10 3.31 -19.80
CA PRO A 177 -17.90 2.43 -18.95
C PRO A 177 -19.21 2.08 -19.68
N SER A 178 -19.50 0.78 -19.85
CA SER A 178 -20.78 0.38 -20.45
C SER A 178 -21.90 0.65 -19.46
N LEU A 179 -22.64 1.71 -19.74
CA LEU A 179 -23.80 2.13 -18.95
C LEU A 179 -24.85 1.03 -18.92
N GLU A 180 -25.09 0.35 -20.04
CA GLU A 180 -26.03 -0.78 -20.10
C GLU A 180 -25.66 -1.89 -19.10
N TYR A 181 -24.40 -2.30 -19.08
CA TYR A 181 -23.94 -3.32 -18.13
C TYR A 181 -24.06 -2.85 -16.68
N ILE A 182 -23.76 -1.58 -16.40
CA ILE A 182 -23.87 -1.02 -15.05
C ILE A 182 -25.33 -0.94 -14.62
N HIS A 183 -26.23 -0.44 -15.47
CA HIS A 183 -27.67 -0.36 -15.19
C HIS A 183 -28.32 -1.74 -15.05
N ASN A 184 -27.80 -2.77 -15.74
CA ASN A 184 -28.23 -4.15 -15.52
C ASN A 184 -27.87 -4.68 -14.11
N LEU A 185 -26.82 -4.15 -13.49
CA LEU A 185 -26.42 -4.51 -12.12
C LEU A 185 -27.08 -3.62 -11.07
N GLU A 186 -27.13 -2.31 -11.33
CA GLU A 186 -27.69 -1.28 -10.46
C GLU A 186 -28.45 -0.24 -11.31
N PRO A 187 -29.76 -0.44 -11.54
CA PRO A 187 -30.55 0.40 -12.46
C PRO A 187 -30.57 1.88 -12.08
N ASP A 188 -30.62 2.16 -10.77
CA ASP A 188 -30.75 3.52 -10.23
C ASP A 188 -29.40 4.22 -10.02
N LEU A 189 -28.29 3.64 -10.50
CA LEU A 189 -26.95 4.22 -10.30
C LEU A 189 -26.73 5.43 -11.19
N GLU A 190 -26.60 6.61 -10.58
CA GLU A 190 -26.19 7.84 -11.27
C GLU A 190 -24.66 7.82 -11.49
N ILE A 191 -24.21 8.01 -12.73
CA ILE A 191 -22.78 8.01 -13.07
C ILE A 191 -22.32 9.44 -13.39
N HIS A 192 -21.24 9.87 -12.74
CA HIS A 192 -20.67 11.20 -12.90
C HIS A 192 -19.17 11.15 -13.21
N ARG A 193 -18.67 12.21 -13.86
CA ARG A 193 -17.22 12.41 -13.97
C ARG A 193 -16.67 12.99 -12.66
N TYR A 194 -15.64 12.38 -12.12
CA TYR A 194 -14.95 12.88 -10.93
C TYR A 194 -13.74 13.71 -11.30
N ASN A 195 -13.80 14.99 -10.94
CA ASN A 195 -12.66 15.89 -11.02
C ASN A 195 -11.87 15.80 -9.72
N VAL A 196 -10.77 15.04 -9.76
CA VAL A 196 -9.91 14.85 -8.59
C VAL A 196 -9.46 16.19 -8.02
N SER A 197 -9.43 16.28 -6.69
CA SER A 197 -9.05 17.50 -5.98
C SER A 197 -7.66 17.98 -6.38
N LYS A 198 -7.47 19.31 -6.40
CA LYS A 198 -6.15 19.90 -6.71
C LYS A 198 -5.07 19.39 -5.74
N ARG A 199 -5.43 19.10 -4.48
CA ARG A 199 -4.51 18.56 -3.47
C ARG A 199 -4.01 17.16 -3.86
N LEU A 200 -4.90 16.21 -4.11
CA LEU A 200 -4.53 14.86 -4.55
C LEU A 200 -3.73 14.85 -5.86
N LYS A 201 -4.11 15.70 -6.84
CA LYS A 201 -3.37 15.83 -8.10
C LYS A 201 -1.92 16.31 -7.88
N ARG A 202 -1.73 17.28 -6.99
CA ARG A 202 -0.39 17.79 -6.66
C ARG A 202 0.45 16.73 -5.96
N SER A 203 -0.12 16.03 -4.99
CA SER A 203 0.58 14.98 -4.24
C SER A 203 0.98 13.81 -5.13
N ALA A 204 0.12 13.41 -6.07
CA ALA A 204 0.45 12.37 -7.05
C ALA A 204 1.53 12.80 -8.05
N GLY A 205 1.64 14.10 -8.36
CA GLY A 205 2.67 14.64 -9.26
C GLY A 205 3.99 15.03 -8.57
N HIS A 206 3.97 15.34 -7.27
CA HIS A 206 5.15 15.81 -6.53
C HIS A 206 6.18 14.74 -6.20
N SER A 207 5.80 13.45 -6.21
CA SER A 207 6.77 12.37 -5.98
C SER A 207 7.98 12.51 -6.92
N TYR A 208 7.81 12.90 -8.17
CA TYR A 208 8.94 12.88 -9.10
C TYR A 208 9.89 14.09 -9.04
N SER A 209 9.54 15.19 -8.35
CA SER A 209 10.35 16.42 -8.44
C SER A 209 11.52 16.50 -7.45
N GLN A 210 11.70 15.53 -6.54
CA GLN A 210 12.76 15.59 -5.52
C GLN A 210 14.07 14.85 -5.88
N THR A 211 14.24 14.36 -7.10
CA THR A 211 15.48 13.69 -7.54
C THR A 211 16.28 14.49 -8.55
N CYS A 212 16.55 15.78 -8.31
CA CYS A 212 17.60 16.50 -9.06
C CYS A 212 18.41 17.53 -8.26
N HIS A 213 18.06 17.88 -7.02
CA HIS A 213 18.81 18.90 -6.28
C HIS A 213 19.75 18.30 -5.25
N ASN A 214 20.97 18.12 -5.75
CA ASN A 214 22.25 17.95 -5.08
C ASN A 214 22.51 16.57 -4.47
N PRO A 215 23.45 15.77 -5.02
CA PRO A 215 24.07 14.74 -4.21
C PRO A 215 24.61 15.39 -2.92
N PRO A 216 24.58 14.69 -1.78
CA PRO A 216 25.20 15.20 -0.57
C PRO A 216 26.63 15.64 -0.90
N PRO A 217 27.10 16.80 -0.41
CA PRO A 217 28.46 17.23 -0.67
C PRO A 217 29.41 16.09 -0.27
N PRO A 218 30.47 15.84 -1.05
CA PRO A 218 31.44 14.81 -0.70
C PRO A 218 31.89 15.05 0.75
N PRO A 219 32.06 13.98 1.55
CA PRO A 219 32.50 14.14 2.93
C PRO A 219 33.76 14.99 2.95
N LEU A 220 33.78 16.00 3.81
CA LEU A 220 34.95 16.87 3.97
C LEU A 220 36.18 15.98 4.20
N PRO A 221 37.32 16.28 3.56
CA PRO A 221 38.54 15.53 3.80
C PRO A 221 38.84 15.55 5.29
N CYS A 222 39.02 14.36 5.88
CA CYS A 222 39.38 14.23 7.29
C CYS A 222 40.62 15.08 7.59
N PRO A 223 40.60 15.95 8.62
CA PRO A 223 41.77 16.72 8.99
C PRO A 223 42.75 15.82 9.75
N CYS A 224 43.46 14.97 9.01
CA CYS A 224 44.57 14.17 9.53
C CYS A 224 45.88 14.74 9.01
N THR A 225 46.22 15.96 9.42
CA THR A 225 47.61 16.43 9.39
C THR A 225 48.22 16.19 10.76
N PHE A 226 48.75 14.99 10.98
CA PHE A 226 49.86 14.79 11.90
C PHE A 226 50.86 13.82 11.26
N PRO A 227 52.17 14.12 11.32
CA PRO A 227 53.20 13.18 10.94
C PRO A 227 53.29 12.10 12.04
N TYR A 228 53.79 10.92 11.67
CA TYR A 228 53.97 9.71 12.50
C TYR A 228 52.85 8.66 12.42
N SER A 229 52.95 7.90 11.33
CA SER A 229 53.10 6.43 11.34
C SER A 229 52.27 5.62 12.33
N TYR A 230 51.06 5.22 11.94
CA TYR A 230 50.57 3.83 12.04
C TYR A 230 49.45 3.61 11.00
N PRO A 231 49.39 2.47 10.30
CA PRO A 231 48.36 2.22 9.29
C PRO A 231 47.02 1.84 9.95
N CYS A 232 45.97 2.63 9.67
CA CYS A 232 44.59 2.23 9.93
C CYS A 232 44.13 1.17 8.89
N PRO A 233 43.48 0.07 9.30
CA PRO A 233 42.87 -0.85 8.35
C PRO A 233 41.51 -0.31 7.92
N CYS A 234 41.45 0.39 6.79
CA CYS A 234 40.20 0.58 6.06
C CYS A 234 40.06 -0.53 5.01
N PRO A 235 38.89 -1.17 4.87
CA PRO A 235 38.69 -2.20 3.86
C PRO A 235 38.66 -1.56 2.47
N THR A 236 39.67 -1.85 1.65
CA THR A 236 39.68 -1.49 0.24
C THR A 236 38.61 -2.31 -0.50
N HIS A 237 37.45 -1.72 -0.76
CA HIS A 237 36.61 -2.17 -1.87
C HIS A 237 37.33 -1.83 -3.17
N ARG A 238 38.00 -2.85 -3.71
CA ARG A 238 38.66 -2.85 -5.01
C ARG A 238 37.58 -2.75 -6.10
N TRP A 239 37.40 -1.55 -6.67
CA TRP A 239 36.74 -1.37 -7.96
C TRP A 239 37.77 -1.66 -9.06
N ILE A 240 37.55 -2.74 -9.81
CA ILE A 240 38.27 -3.06 -11.05
C ILE A 240 37.45 -2.45 -12.19
N PRO A 241 38.00 -1.56 -13.04
CA PRO A 241 37.43 -1.31 -14.35
C PRO A 241 38.05 -2.30 -15.35
N GLU A 242 37.30 -3.33 -15.73
CA GLU A 242 37.58 -4.08 -16.95
C GLU A 242 37.08 -3.26 -18.15
N ALA A 243 38.02 -2.89 -19.01
CA ALA A 243 37.76 -2.32 -20.32
C ALA A 243 38.30 -3.28 -21.39
N MET A 244 37.62 -3.27 -22.53
CA MET A 244 37.89 -3.95 -23.81
C MET A 244 37.40 -5.40 -23.88
N GLY A 245 36.59 -5.80 -24.86
CA GLY A 245 36.04 -5.07 -26.00
C GLY A 245 35.33 -6.04 -26.94
N HIS A 246 34.40 -5.54 -27.75
CA HIS A 246 33.97 -6.21 -28.98
C HIS A 246 33.53 -5.14 -29.98
N GLY A 247 34.25 -5.06 -31.09
CA GLY A 247 33.86 -4.26 -32.25
C GLY A 247 32.82 -4.98 -33.08
N LEU A 248 31.93 -4.21 -33.70
CA LEU A 248 31.16 -4.60 -34.88
C LEU A 248 30.88 -3.37 -35.77
N PRO A 249 30.66 -3.57 -37.08
CA PRO A 249 30.93 -2.57 -38.10
C PRO A 249 29.73 -1.70 -38.48
N ALA A 250 30.04 -0.56 -39.09
CA ALA A 250 29.12 0.38 -39.68
C ALA A 250 28.44 -0.16 -40.95
N THR A 251 27.11 -0.09 -40.97
CA THR A 251 26.24 0.09 -42.15
C THR A 251 25.07 0.96 -41.64
N GLY A 252 24.69 2.10 -42.20
CA GLY A 252 24.46 2.40 -43.61
C GLY A 252 22.96 2.28 -43.90
N GLY A 253 22.15 3.20 -43.38
CA GLY A 253 20.69 3.19 -43.58
C GLY A 253 20.02 4.47 -43.10
N THR A 254 19.67 5.32 -44.04
CA THR A 254 18.85 6.54 -43.87
C THR A 254 17.41 6.16 -43.54
N PHE A 255 16.86 6.69 -42.45
CA PHE A 255 15.41 6.84 -42.26
C PHE A 255 15.11 8.28 -41.82
N GLU A 256 14.37 8.96 -42.67
CA GLU A 256 13.78 10.28 -42.43
C GLU A 256 12.59 10.17 -41.47
N GLY A 257 12.41 11.18 -40.61
CA GLY A 257 11.11 11.46 -40.00
C GLY A 257 11.11 11.72 -38.50
N VAL A 258 11.18 13.02 -38.16
CA VAL A 258 10.56 13.67 -36.98
C VAL A 258 10.75 13.01 -35.60
N GLU A 259 11.81 13.44 -34.89
CA GLU A 259 11.74 14.01 -33.52
C GLU A 259 13.17 14.34 -33.03
N ALA A 260 13.56 15.61 -33.13
CA ALA A 260 14.83 16.07 -32.56
C ALA A 260 14.79 17.58 -32.26
N VAL A 261 14.10 17.97 -31.19
CA VAL A 261 14.30 19.29 -30.54
C VAL A 261 14.23 19.14 -29.02
N TRP A 262 15.00 18.24 -28.40
CA TRP A 262 15.21 18.25 -26.94
C TRP A 262 16.51 17.51 -26.57
N TRP A 263 17.68 17.88 -27.13
CA TRP A 263 18.97 17.35 -26.63
C TRP A 263 20.21 18.25 -26.82
N THR A 264 20.04 19.56 -27.04
CA THR A 264 21.18 20.49 -27.23
C THR A 264 21.35 21.54 -26.14
N GLN A 265 20.82 21.32 -24.94
CA GLN A 265 20.99 22.27 -23.83
C GLN A 265 21.41 21.63 -22.49
N ILE A 266 22.17 20.53 -22.54
CA ILE A 266 22.89 19.97 -21.39
C ILE A 266 24.31 19.55 -21.86
N CYS A 267 25.10 20.49 -22.36
CA CYS A 267 26.57 20.32 -22.55
C CYS A 267 27.35 21.65 -22.53
N ALA A 268 26.73 22.79 -22.24
CA ALA A 268 27.42 24.10 -22.20
C ALA A 268 27.82 24.55 -20.77
N GLY A 269 27.84 23.64 -19.80
CA GLY A 269 28.05 23.96 -18.38
C GLY A 269 29.33 23.42 -17.75
N MET A 270 30.15 22.66 -18.47
CA MET A 270 31.42 22.14 -17.93
C MET A 270 32.58 22.79 -18.68
N GLY A 271 33.00 23.95 -18.15
CA GLY A 271 34.23 24.61 -18.57
C GLY A 271 35.42 23.70 -18.34
N TYR A 272 36.03 23.26 -19.43
CA TYR A 272 37.43 22.88 -19.47
C TYR A 272 38.11 23.80 -20.46
N ASP A 273 38.78 24.81 -19.91
CA ASP A 273 39.70 25.67 -20.64
C ASP A 273 41.11 25.08 -20.46
N ARG A 274 41.75 24.79 -21.59
CA ARG A 274 43.20 24.65 -21.87
C ARG A 274 44.01 23.50 -21.24
N PHE A 275 44.55 22.66 -22.12
CA PHE A 275 45.99 22.65 -22.36
C PHE A 275 46.26 22.80 -23.87
N ALA A 276 47.33 23.53 -24.17
CA ALA A 276 47.91 23.74 -25.49
C ALA A 276 48.52 22.45 -26.07
#